data_AF-A0A9P1BSE2-F1
#
_entry.id   AF-A0A9P1BSE2-F1
#
_cell.length_a   1.000
_cell.length_b   1.000
_cell.length_c   1.000
_cell.angle_alpha   90.00
_cell.angle_beta   90.00
_cell.angle_gamma   90.00
#
_symmetry.space_group_name_H-M   'P 1'
#
loop_
_entity.id
_entity.type
_entity.pdbx_description
1 polymer ?
#
loop_
_entity_poly.entity_id
_entity_poly.type
_entity_poly.pdbx_seq_one_letter_code
_entity_poly.pdbx_strand_id
1 'polypeptide(L)'
;MEAAPGSEPCAEPCAEPCAAEGTVPARPRRACCEGCQRPAKLCLCDVLPPEPVQTRTRVVILVHPKEVRRKLGTLPLLRLCLQDIIIKEGDRFPEPEEDPELHRLIADGVHQPMFLCPGPDAVELGTEEGLHPRPPGDTPAAPASLIFIDGTWRQAKSMVARSPWLLQNVPRAVIRPSTNSGYRFRKQPEQGCLSTLEAVAEALLALEGDRGPKLKELLLQPFGRMVELQMAFIGDQDENIPEEQTTTKFDREAALLDLQQTMEAEDGSAEPKEIFCILRWGQRAVPERPVIVVELFAGSGEAAKLRAQECSEGRPRGLRCWARQLEDVPPGALWEAPPAAMMRKADDG
;
A
#
# COMPACT_ATOMS: atom_id res chain seq x y z
N MET A 1 -38.80 59.33 1.88
CA MET A 1 -38.08 59.67 0.64
C MET A 1 -37.78 58.34 -0.04
N GLU A 2 -38.74 57.87 -0.84
CA GLU A 2 -38.75 58.00 -2.32
C GLU A 2 -37.70 57.06 -2.94
N ALA A 3 -38.09 55.88 -3.42
CA ALA A 3 -38.70 55.55 -4.74
C ALA A 3 -37.63 55.25 -5.82
N ALA A 4 -37.73 54.04 -6.39
CA ALA A 4 -36.94 53.47 -7.50
C ALA A 4 -37.26 54.18 -8.86
N PRO A 5 -36.60 53.88 -10.01
CA PRO A 5 -36.66 52.59 -10.76
C PRO A 5 -35.28 52.22 -11.40
N GLY A 6 -34.98 51.10 -12.07
CA GLY A 6 -35.71 50.06 -12.81
C GLY A 6 -35.09 49.95 -14.21
N SER A 7 -34.68 48.74 -14.67
CA SER A 7 -34.69 48.31 -16.08
C SER A 7 -33.98 46.96 -16.30
N GLU A 8 -34.77 45.90 -16.49
CA GLU A 8 -34.52 44.83 -17.47
C GLU A 8 -35.27 45.23 -18.78
N PRO A 9 -34.93 44.78 -20.02
CA PRO A 9 -35.03 43.36 -20.41
C PRO A 9 -34.16 42.81 -21.58
N CYS A 10 -34.18 41.46 -21.69
CA CYS A 10 -34.16 40.58 -22.87
C CYS A 10 -33.11 40.73 -24.00
N ALA A 11 -32.37 39.63 -24.29
CA ALA A 11 -32.43 38.91 -25.57
C ALA A 11 -31.37 37.78 -25.66
N GLU A 12 -31.82 36.52 -25.72
CA GLU A 12 -31.18 35.47 -26.54
C GLU A 12 -31.80 35.57 -27.97
N PRO A 13 -31.17 35.11 -29.09
CA PRO A 13 -30.54 33.78 -29.20
C PRO A 13 -29.37 33.58 -30.23
N CYS A 14 -28.80 32.35 -30.16
CA CYS A 14 -28.14 31.54 -31.21
C CYS A 14 -26.87 32.02 -31.94
N ALA A 15 -25.78 31.25 -31.85
CA ALA A 15 -25.36 30.30 -32.91
C ALA A 15 -23.94 29.71 -32.67
N GLU A 16 -23.93 28.41 -32.37
CA GLU A 16 -22.97 27.36 -32.77
C GLU A 16 -21.52 27.27 -32.22
N PRO A 17 -21.00 26.02 -32.10
CA PRO A 17 -19.86 25.68 -31.25
C PRO A 17 -18.56 25.55 -32.05
N CYS A 18 -17.46 26.11 -31.53
CA CYS A 18 -16.13 25.71 -31.97
C CYS A 18 -15.81 24.33 -31.40
N ALA A 19 -15.82 23.33 -32.28
CA ALA A 19 -15.33 21.99 -32.01
C ALA A 19 -13.86 22.04 -31.56
N ALA A 20 -13.60 21.62 -30.32
CA ALA A 20 -12.29 21.18 -29.88
C ALA A 20 -12.34 19.66 -29.70
N GLU A 21 -11.78 18.98 -30.68
CA GLU A 21 -11.63 17.53 -30.72
C GLU A 21 -10.74 17.03 -29.58
N GLY A 22 -11.08 15.87 -29.04
CA GLY A 22 -10.18 15.08 -28.19
C GLY A 22 -10.47 15.05 -26.69
N THR A 23 -11.74 15.08 -26.27
CA THR A 23 -12.06 14.69 -24.88
C THR A 23 -12.02 13.16 -24.80
N VAL A 24 -10.94 12.60 -24.26
CA VAL A 24 -10.90 11.18 -23.87
C VAL A 24 -12.09 10.94 -22.92
N PRO A 25 -13.05 10.04 -23.23
CA PRO A 25 -14.21 9.85 -22.38
C PRO A 25 -13.74 9.43 -20.99
N ALA A 26 -14.11 10.24 -19.99
CA ALA A 26 -13.81 9.96 -18.60
C ALA A 26 -14.35 8.57 -18.26
N ARG A 27 -13.45 7.66 -17.84
CA ARG A 27 -13.85 6.31 -17.43
C ARG A 27 -15.00 6.41 -16.42
N PRO A 28 -16.10 5.65 -16.60
CA PRO A 28 -17.25 5.73 -15.71
C PRO A 28 -16.80 5.48 -14.27
N ARG A 29 -17.24 6.35 -13.36
CA ARG A 29 -16.96 6.22 -11.93
C ARG A 29 -17.58 4.90 -11.46
N ARG A 30 -16.74 4.01 -10.93
CA ARG A 30 -17.19 2.74 -10.35
C ARG A 30 -18.22 3.03 -9.24
N ALA A 31 -19.34 2.31 -9.25
CA ALA A 31 -20.32 2.36 -8.18
C ALA A 31 -19.62 2.02 -6.83
N CYS A 32 -19.88 2.84 -5.82
CA CYS A 32 -19.37 2.65 -4.46
C CYS A 32 -20.52 2.29 -3.53
N CYS A 33 -20.21 1.50 -2.50
CA CYS A 33 -21.13 1.22 -1.40
C CYS A 33 -21.40 2.50 -0.60
N GLU A 34 -22.64 2.78 -0.23
CA GLU A 34 -23.01 3.96 0.56
C GLU A 34 -22.52 3.89 2.01
N GLY A 35 -22.39 2.67 2.57
CA GLY A 35 -21.90 2.45 3.93
C GLY A 35 -20.39 2.64 4.06
N CYS A 36 -19.59 1.77 3.42
CA CYS A 36 -18.13 1.80 3.56
C CYS A 36 -17.41 2.68 2.52
N GLN A 37 -18.12 3.26 1.55
CA GLN A 37 -17.57 4.09 0.46
C GLN A 37 -16.51 3.40 -0.43
N ARG A 38 -16.36 2.08 -0.29
CA ARG A 38 -15.50 1.26 -1.16
C ARG A 38 -16.23 0.93 -2.46
N PRO A 39 -15.50 0.66 -3.57
CA PRO A 39 -16.13 0.14 -4.78
C PRO A 39 -17.02 -1.08 -4.45
N ALA A 40 -18.17 -1.22 -5.08
CA ALA A 40 -19.16 -2.25 -4.71
C ALA A 40 -18.57 -3.67 -4.65
N LYS A 41 -17.67 -4.01 -5.58
CA LYS A 41 -16.93 -5.31 -5.61
C LYS A 41 -15.93 -5.51 -4.45
N LEU A 42 -15.63 -4.45 -3.72
CA LEU A 42 -14.67 -4.37 -2.62
C LEU A 42 -15.35 -3.92 -1.32
N CYS A 43 -16.68 -4.08 -1.24
CA CYS A 43 -17.46 -3.78 -0.05
C CYS A 43 -17.00 -4.65 1.13
N LEU A 44 -17.06 -4.08 2.33
CA LEU A 44 -16.73 -4.76 3.59
C LEU A 44 -17.89 -4.68 4.60
N CYS A 45 -19.06 -4.15 4.22
CA CYS A 45 -20.16 -3.92 5.15
C CYS A 45 -20.73 -5.21 5.76
N ASP A 46 -20.51 -6.36 5.14
CA ASP A 46 -20.87 -7.68 5.63
C ASP A 46 -20.01 -8.13 6.83
N VAL A 47 -18.77 -7.64 6.91
CA VAL A 47 -17.80 -8.00 7.96
C VAL A 47 -17.44 -6.84 8.90
N LEU A 48 -17.99 -5.65 8.65
CA LEU A 48 -17.88 -4.51 9.55
C LEU A 48 -18.82 -4.71 10.75
N PRO A 49 -18.49 -4.13 11.92
CA PRO A 49 -19.46 -4.07 13.00
C PRO A 49 -20.72 -3.32 12.55
N PRO A 50 -21.93 -3.71 13.00
CA PRO A 50 -23.17 -3.03 12.62
C PRO A 50 -23.15 -1.53 12.97
N GLU A 51 -22.51 -1.20 14.09
CA GLU A 51 -22.27 0.18 14.53
C GLU A 51 -20.82 0.32 15.02
N PRO A 52 -20.17 1.49 14.82
CA PRO A 52 -18.84 1.74 15.36
C PRO A 52 -18.80 1.56 16.88
N VAL A 53 -17.78 0.86 17.37
CA VAL A 53 -17.72 0.44 18.78
C VAL A 53 -17.02 1.49 19.64
N GLN A 54 -17.54 1.69 20.86
CA GLN A 54 -16.92 2.51 21.89
C GLN A 54 -15.84 1.74 22.66
N THR A 55 -14.72 2.42 22.90
CA THR A 55 -13.59 1.94 23.69
C THR A 55 -13.41 2.85 24.91
N ARG A 56 -12.94 2.29 26.03
CA ARG A 56 -12.52 3.12 27.17
C ARG A 56 -11.24 3.88 26.82
N THR A 57 -10.37 3.23 26.07
CA THR A 57 -9.12 3.77 25.53
C THR A 57 -9.45 4.70 24.37
N ARG A 58 -8.96 5.92 24.42
CA ARG A 58 -9.06 6.86 23.31
C ARG A 58 -7.95 6.59 22.31
N VAL A 59 -8.30 6.45 21.04
CA VAL A 59 -7.33 6.20 19.96
C VAL A 59 -7.06 7.50 19.23
N VAL A 60 -5.79 7.91 19.19
CA VAL A 60 -5.35 9.12 18.49
C VAL A 60 -4.33 8.76 17.41
N ILE A 61 -4.58 9.17 16.17
CA ILE A 61 -3.73 8.82 15.04
C ILE A 61 -3.24 10.08 14.35
N LEU A 62 -1.92 10.25 14.35
CA LEU A 62 -1.22 11.24 13.56
C LEU A 62 -0.87 10.63 12.19
N VAL A 63 -1.47 11.16 11.12
CA VAL A 63 -1.36 10.62 9.77
C VAL A 63 -0.44 11.49 8.93
N HIS A 64 0.54 10.87 8.31
CA HIS A 64 1.42 11.57 7.39
C HIS A 64 0.61 12.09 6.17
N PRO A 65 0.80 13.34 5.69
CA PRO A 65 0.02 13.92 4.59
C PRO A 65 0.03 13.11 3.27
N LYS A 66 1.13 12.39 3.01
CA LYS A 66 1.26 11.49 1.84
C LYS A 66 0.40 10.22 1.95
N GLU A 67 0.03 9.80 3.16
CA GLU A 67 -0.80 8.60 3.39
C GLU A 67 -2.30 8.92 3.35
N VAL A 68 -2.71 10.17 3.62
CA VAL A 68 -4.13 10.60 3.58
C VAL A 68 -4.81 10.26 2.25
N ARG A 69 -4.07 10.32 1.13
CA ARG A 69 -4.60 10.02 -0.21
C ARG A 69 -4.74 8.51 -0.49
N ARG A 70 -4.24 7.64 0.39
CA ARG A 70 -4.27 6.17 0.23
C ARG A 70 -5.59 5.60 0.70
N LYS A 71 -6.59 5.60 -0.20
CA LYS A 71 -7.95 5.07 0.06
C LYS A 71 -8.02 3.59 0.48
N LEU A 72 -6.96 2.81 0.26
CA LEU A 72 -6.86 1.39 0.60
C LEU A 72 -5.93 1.11 1.80
N GLY A 73 -5.67 2.13 2.63
CA GLY A 73 -4.96 1.98 3.89
C GLY A 73 -5.82 1.31 4.97
N THR A 74 -5.18 0.99 6.10
CA THR A 74 -5.84 0.44 7.29
C THR A 74 -6.62 1.47 8.10
N LEU A 75 -6.23 2.74 8.01
CA LEU A 75 -6.90 3.82 8.74
C LEU A 75 -8.36 4.06 8.33
N PRO A 76 -8.71 4.13 7.02
CA PRO A 76 -10.11 4.21 6.61
C PRO A 76 -10.97 3.07 7.18
N LEU A 77 -10.38 1.88 7.34
CA LEU A 77 -11.09 0.75 7.91
C LEU A 77 -11.33 0.92 9.42
N LEU A 78 -10.30 1.39 10.13
CA LEU A 78 -10.39 1.66 11.56
C LEU A 78 -11.47 2.71 11.89
N ARG A 79 -11.62 3.76 11.05
CA ARG A 79 -12.69 4.76 11.16
C ARG A 79 -14.10 4.18 11.05
N LEU A 80 -14.27 3.06 10.35
CA LEU A 80 -15.56 2.39 10.21
C LEU A 80 -15.86 1.48 11.41
N CYS A 81 -14.84 1.13 12.21
CA CYS A 81 -14.98 0.17 13.30
C CYS A 81 -15.09 0.82 14.68
N LEU A 82 -14.50 2.00 14.89
CA LEU A 82 -14.43 2.68 16.19
C LEU A 82 -15.18 4.02 16.16
N GLN A 83 -15.87 4.34 17.25
CA GLN A 83 -16.65 5.59 17.37
C GLN A 83 -15.77 6.81 17.69
N ASP A 84 -14.92 6.71 18.72
CA ASP A 84 -14.20 7.87 19.28
C ASP A 84 -12.72 7.85 18.90
N ILE A 85 -12.45 8.01 17.60
CA ILE A 85 -11.10 8.09 17.05
C ILE A 85 -10.72 9.53 16.68
N ILE A 86 -9.61 10.02 17.24
CA ILE A 86 -9.06 11.33 16.89
C ILE A 86 -8.04 11.13 15.79
N ILE A 87 -8.19 11.86 14.68
CA ILE A 87 -7.28 11.74 13.55
C ILE A 87 -6.76 13.12 13.19
N LYS A 88 -5.44 13.30 13.32
CA LYS A 88 -4.74 14.52 12.97
C LYS A 88 -3.87 14.27 11.74
N GLU A 89 -4.03 15.07 10.71
CA GLU A 89 -3.06 15.11 9.61
C GLU A 89 -1.89 16.02 10.00
N GLY A 90 -0.67 15.55 9.78
CA GLY A 90 0.53 16.33 10.06
C GLY A 90 1.79 15.54 9.76
N ASP A 91 2.86 16.25 9.44
CA ASP A 91 4.18 15.64 9.24
C ASP A 91 5.02 15.66 10.54
N ARG A 92 4.44 16.16 11.62
CA ARG A 92 4.84 16.04 13.03
C ARG A 92 3.62 16.22 13.93
N PHE A 93 3.76 15.88 15.20
CA PHE A 93 2.78 16.20 16.23
C PHE A 93 2.83 17.71 16.53
N PRO A 94 1.69 18.41 16.58
CA PRO A 94 1.67 19.86 16.80
C PRO A 94 2.05 20.20 18.24
N GLU A 95 2.72 21.34 18.43
CA GLU A 95 3.00 21.89 19.76
C GLU A 95 1.70 22.40 20.42
N PRO A 96 1.64 22.54 21.75
CA PRO A 96 0.44 23.01 22.46
C PRO A 96 -0.12 24.33 21.94
N GLU A 97 0.75 25.25 21.54
CA GLU A 97 0.38 26.57 21.03
C GLU A 97 -0.22 26.50 19.62
N GLU A 98 0.12 25.46 18.85
CA GLU A 98 -0.33 25.28 17.46
C GLU A 98 -1.67 24.54 17.38
N ASP A 99 -1.94 23.65 18.33
CA ASP A 99 -3.22 22.94 18.41
C ASP A 99 -3.67 22.72 19.86
N PRO A 100 -4.13 23.77 20.57
CA PRO A 100 -4.56 23.65 21.96
C PRO A 100 -5.74 22.69 22.17
N GLU A 101 -6.56 22.47 21.14
CA GLU A 101 -7.70 21.54 21.21
C GLU A 101 -7.23 20.08 21.22
N LEU A 102 -6.32 19.69 20.32
CA LEU A 102 -5.78 18.33 20.30
C LEU A 102 -5.13 17.95 21.65
N HIS A 103 -4.39 18.88 22.24
CA HIS A 103 -3.75 18.66 23.54
C HIS A 103 -4.78 18.50 24.67
N ARG A 104 -5.85 19.29 24.66
CA ARG A 104 -6.98 19.12 25.59
C ARG A 104 -7.70 17.78 25.41
N LEU A 105 -7.88 17.32 24.17
CA LEU A 105 -8.53 16.05 23.88
C LEU A 105 -7.68 14.83 24.30
N ILE A 106 -6.36 14.95 24.23
CA ILE A 106 -5.45 13.87 24.65
C ILE A 106 -5.30 13.82 26.17
N ALA A 107 -5.21 14.98 26.82
CA ALA A 107 -5.04 15.13 28.27
C ALA A 107 -6.27 15.81 28.90
N ASP A 108 -7.43 15.17 28.80
CA ASP A 108 -8.72 15.69 29.28
C ASP A 108 -8.89 15.60 30.82
N GLY A 109 -7.85 15.18 31.53
CA GLY A 109 -7.86 14.93 32.97
C GLY A 109 -8.48 13.61 33.39
N VAL A 110 -9.11 12.89 32.45
CA VAL A 110 -9.66 11.54 32.66
C VAL A 110 -8.73 10.49 32.06
N HIS A 111 -8.17 10.77 30.88
CA HIS A 111 -7.31 9.85 30.14
C HIS A 111 -5.84 10.16 30.37
N GLN A 112 -5.03 9.11 30.54
CA GLN A 112 -3.58 9.25 30.56
C GLN A 112 -2.99 9.14 29.14
N PRO A 113 -2.27 10.18 28.66
CA PRO A 113 -1.68 10.13 27.34
C PRO A 113 -0.51 9.14 27.30
N MET A 114 -0.47 8.31 26.26
CA MET A 114 0.63 7.38 25.99
C MET A 114 0.96 7.37 24.51
N PHE A 115 2.23 7.25 24.16
CA PHE A 115 2.67 7.22 22.77
C PHE A 115 3.20 5.84 22.39
N LEU A 116 2.50 5.13 21.49
CA LEU A 116 2.92 3.81 21.04
C LEU A 116 4.14 3.93 20.11
N CYS A 117 5.34 3.79 20.68
CA CYS A 117 6.59 3.95 19.97
C CYS A 117 7.76 3.25 20.70
N PRO A 118 8.46 2.31 20.06
CA PRO A 118 9.55 1.56 20.71
C PRO A 118 10.77 2.40 21.08
N GLY A 119 11.25 2.28 22.32
CA GLY A 119 12.61 2.67 22.70
C GLY A 119 12.90 2.48 24.18
N PRO A 120 14.00 3.05 24.71
CA PRO A 120 14.63 2.57 25.95
C PRO A 120 13.72 2.67 27.18
N ASP A 121 12.93 3.73 27.29
CA ASP A 121 12.04 3.97 28.43
C ASP A 121 10.58 3.61 28.12
N ALA A 122 10.35 2.80 27.06
CA ALA A 122 9.00 2.44 26.67
C ALA A 122 8.47 1.29 27.55
N VAL A 123 7.27 1.48 28.08
CA VAL A 123 6.61 0.51 28.95
C VAL A 123 5.72 -0.42 28.13
N GLU A 124 5.72 -1.70 28.43
CA GLU A 124 4.87 -2.65 27.74
C GLU A 124 3.41 -2.54 28.20
N LEU A 125 2.46 -2.37 27.28
CA LEU A 125 1.04 -2.35 27.58
C LEU A 125 0.56 -3.71 28.11
N GLY A 126 -0.33 -3.68 29.10
CA GLY A 126 -0.93 -4.89 29.70
C GLY A 126 -0.10 -5.51 30.83
N THR A 127 1.09 -4.96 31.14
CA THR A 127 1.81 -5.27 32.39
C THR A 127 1.38 -4.31 33.50
N GLU A 128 1.62 -4.67 34.77
CA GLU A 128 1.33 -3.76 35.89
C GLU A 128 2.01 -2.39 35.69
N GLU A 129 3.25 -2.36 35.21
CA GLU A 129 3.97 -1.12 34.88
C GLU A 129 3.28 -0.32 33.75
N GLY A 130 2.76 -1.01 32.72
CA GLY A 130 2.06 -0.39 31.58
C GLY A 130 0.64 0.04 31.87
N LEU A 131 0.03 -0.49 32.93
CA LEU A 131 -1.25 -0.08 33.49
C LEU A 131 -1.10 1.05 34.52
N HIS A 132 0.12 1.30 35.03
CA HIS A 132 0.39 2.22 36.13
C HIS A 132 1.56 3.19 35.87
N PRO A 133 1.33 4.33 35.19
CA PRO A 133 2.23 5.49 35.31
C PRO A 133 2.18 6.17 36.70
N ARG A 134 1.39 5.67 37.67
CA ARG A 134 1.15 6.31 38.99
C ARG A 134 1.41 5.31 40.13
N PRO A 135 1.93 5.75 41.30
CA PRO A 135 2.14 4.89 42.46
C PRO A 135 0.87 4.11 42.87
N PRO A 136 1.04 2.88 43.39
CA PRO A 136 -0.07 1.98 43.70
C PRO A 136 -1.01 2.55 44.76
N GLY A 137 -2.32 2.47 44.49
CA GLY A 137 -3.42 2.82 45.40
C GLY A 137 -4.76 2.34 44.83
N ASP A 138 -5.76 2.14 45.70
CA ASP A 138 -7.04 1.42 45.50
C ASP A 138 -8.03 1.98 44.45
N THR A 139 -7.59 2.86 43.55
CA THR A 139 -8.42 3.43 42.48
C THR A 139 -8.16 2.70 41.16
N PRO A 140 -9.21 2.38 40.36
CA PRO A 140 -9.02 1.81 39.02
C PRO A 140 -8.09 2.69 38.17
N ALA A 141 -7.19 2.07 37.42
CA ALA A 141 -6.33 2.79 36.49
C ALA A 141 -7.17 3.64 35.52
N ALA A 142 -6.76 4.90 35.35
CA ALA A 142 -7.37 5.81 34.39
C ALA A 142 -7.24 5.25 32.97
N PRO A 143 -8.26 5.39 32.10
CA PRO A 143 -8.16 4.94 30.71
C PRO A 143 -7.03 5.66 29.97
N ALA A 144 -6.46 5.05 28.93
CA ALA A 144 -5.37 5.66 28.16
C ALA A 144 -5.89 6.48 26.97
N SER A 145 -5.20 7.58 26.63
CA SER A 145 -5.23 8.23 25.32
C SER A 145 -4.00 7.78 24.54
N LEU A 146 -4.17 6.78 23.69
CA LEU A 146 -3.07 6.13 22.99
C LEU A 146 -2.83 6.75 21.62
N ILE A 147 -1.63 7.29 21.43
CA ILE A 147 -1.19 8.00 20.24
C ILE A 147 -0.42 7.04 19.32
N PHE A 148 -0.80 7.03 18.04
CA PHE A 148 -0.21 6.24 16.97
C PHE A 148 0.23 7.15 15.83
N ILE A 149 1.19 6.67 15.02
CA ILE A 149 1.60 7.35 13.78
C ILE A 149 1.27 6.46 12.59
N ASP A 150 0.50 6.99 11.64
CA ASP A 150 0.16 6.33 10.38
C ASP A 150 1.06 6.87 9.26
N GLY A 151 1.96 6.00 8.80
CA GLY A 151 3.01 6.32 7.85
C GLY A 151 3.79 5.08 7.45
N THR A 152 4.47 5.13 6.30
CA THR A 152 5.62 4.23 6.06
C THR A 152 6.65 4.39 7.18
N TRP A 153 7.45 3.37 7.45
CA TRP A 153 8.47 3.41 8.51
C TRP A 153 9.41 4.61 8.42
N ARG A 154 9.80 5.03 7.21
CA ARG A 154 10.62 6.23 7.01
C ARG A 154 9.87 7.51 7.38
N GLN A 155 8.59 7.63 7.01
CA GLN A 155 7.76 8.77 7.37
C GLN A 155 7.54 8.81 8.88
N ALA A 156 7.17 7.69 9.50
CA ALA A 156 6.91 7.62 10.93
C ALA A 156 8.14 8.04 11.75
N LYS A 157 9.32 7.49 11.44
CA LYS A 157 10.58 7.90 12.08
C LYS A 157 10.83 9.42 11.93
N SER A 158 10.60 9.97 10.75
CA SER A 158 10.75 11.41 10.51
C SER A 158 9.72 12.28 11.23
N MET A 159 8.50 11.78 11.42
CA MET A 159 7.45 12.49 12.17
C MET A 159 7.79 12.52 13.65
N VAL A 160 8.20 11.36 14.21
CA VAL A 160 8.64 11.26 15.61
C VAL A 160 9.80 12.20 15.90
N ALA A 161 10.84 12.18 15.07
CA ALA A 161 12.02 13.03 15.25
C ALA A 161 11.69 14.53 15.21
N ARG A 162 10.57 14.91 14.57
CA ARG A 162 10.09 16.29 14.49
C ARG A 162 8.99 16.62 15.49
N SER A 163 8.74 15.76 16.47
CA SER A 163 7.69 15.95 17.48
C SER A 163 8.29 16.08 18.89
N PRO A 164 8.99 17.20 19.23
CA PRO A 164 9.64 17.37 20.53
C PRO A 164 8.67 17.22 21.70
N TRP A 165 7.51 17.87 21.64
CA TRP A 165 6.54 17.78 22.73
C TRP A 165 6.11 16.34 23.01
N LEU A 166 5.80 15.58 21.96
CA LEU A 166 5.37 14.19 22.06
C LEU A 166 6.45 13.32 22.71
N LEU A 167 7.72 13.54 22.37
CA LEU A 167 8.85 12.78 22.94
C LEU A 167 9.19 13.17 24.38
N GLN A 168 8.96 14.42 24.76
CA GLN A 168 9.37 14.96 26.07
C GLN A 168 8.27 14.87 27.13
N ASN A 169 7.00 14.92 26.73
CA ASN A 169 5.87 15.07 27.65
C ASN A 169 4.94 13.85 27.70
N VAL A 170 5.08 12.91 26.75
CA VAL A 170 4.20 11.74 26.68
C VAL A 170 5.00 10.46 26.92
N PRO A 171 4.63 9.63 27.91
CA PRO A 171 5.30 8.37 28.17
C PRO A 171 5.16 7.43 26.97
N ARG A 172 6.22 6.69 26.70
CA ARG A 172 6.27 5.77 25.56
C ARG A 172 5.75 4.41 25.97
N ALA A 173 5.02 3.80 25.04
CA ALA A 173 4.48 2.47 25.19
C ALA A 173 4.92 1.56 24.06
N VAL A 174 5.00 0.27 24.35
CA VAL A 174 5.12 -0.80 23.36
C VAL A 174 4.05 -1.85 23.59
N ILE A 175 3.72 -2.58 22.53
CA ILE A 175 2.89 -3.77 22.59
C ILE A 175 3.75 -4.98 22.29
N ARG A 176 3.41 -6.13 22.87
CA ARG A 176 3.90 -7.43 22.41
C ARG A 176 2.82 -8.05 21.53
N PRO A 177 2.98 -8.03 20.19
CA PRO A 177 1.98 -8.64 19.30
C PRO A 177 1.79 -10.11 19.65
N SER A 178 0.53 -10.54 19.78
CA SER A 178 0.24 -11.95 20.04
C SER A 178 0.37 -12.81 18.77
N THR A 179 0.38 -12.17 17.60
CA THR A 179 0.49 -12.79 16.28
C THR A 179 1.32 -11.93 15.33
N ASN A 180 1.93 -12.57 14.32
CA ASN A 180 2.56 -11.83 13.21
C ASN A 180 1.52 -11.04 12.41
N SER A 181 1.96 -9.96 11.74
CA SER A 181 1.06 -9.16 10.89
C SER A 181 0.44 -10.01 9.78
N GLY A 182 -0.88 -9.88 9.63
CA GLY A 182 -1.67 -10.43 8.54
C GLY A 182 -1.60 -9.59 7.25
N TYR A 183 -0.82 -8.50 7.22
CA TYR A 183 -0.70 -7.60 6.06
C TYR A 183 0.17 -8.20 4.94
N ARG A 184 -0.31 -9.27 4.29
CA ARG A 184 0.50 -10.16 3.43
C ARG A 184 1.06 -9.53 2.15
N PHE A 185 0.44 -8.48 1.61
CA PHE A 185 0.87 -7.85 0.35
C PHE A 185 1.75 -6.60 0.55
N ARG A 186 2.03 -6.21 1.80
CA ARG A 186 3.03 -5.17 2.11
C ARG A 186 4.14 -5.77 2.95
N LYS A 187 5.39 -5.50 2.58
CA LYS A 187 6.54 -5.93 3.35
C LYS A 187 6.61 -5.15 4.66
N GLN A 188 6.52 -5.87 5.79
CA GLN A 188 6.92 -5.35 7.09
C GLN A 188 8.45 -5.36 7.19
N PRO A 189 9.07 -4.38 7.87
CA PRO A 189 10.52 -4.28 7.96
C PRO A 189 11.10 -5.44 8.78
N GLU A 190 10.42 -5.82 9.88
CA GLU A 190 10.88 -6.81 10.84
C GLU A 190 9.69 -7.57 11.44
N GLN A 191 9.94 -8.71 12.10
CA GLN A 191 8.91 -9.42 12.85
C GLN A 191 8.42 -8.57 14.04
N GLY A 192 7.12 -8.62 14.33
CA GLY A 192 6.49 -7.77 15.35
C GLY A 192 6.11 -6.37 14.86
N CYS A 193 6.47 -5.99 13.62
CA CYS A 193 5.97 -4.79 12.99
C CYS A 193 4.55 -5.00 12.46
N LEU A 194 3.63 -4.17 12.95
CA LEU A 194 2.21 -4.23 12.65
C LEU A 194 1.77 -3.04 11.81
N SER A 195 0.65 -3.19 11.10
CA SER A 195 -0.06 -2.03 10.55
C SER A 195 -0.76 -1.23 11.65
N THR A 196 -1.15 0.01 11.35
CA THR A 196 -1.83 0.90 12.31
C THR A 196 -3.07 0.25 12.93
N LEU A 197 -3.89 -0.46 12.13
CA LEU A 197 -5.08 -1.13 12.64
C LEU A 197 -4.72 -2.31 13.54
N GLU A 198 -3.75 -3.14 13.15
CA GLU A 198 -3.30 -4.26 13.96
C GLU A 198 -2.69 -3.79 15.28
N ALA A 199 -1.90 -2.71 15.25
CA ALA A 199 -1.33 -2.10 16.45
C ALA A 199 -2.43 -1.58 17.40
N VAL A 200 -3.48 -0.95 16.86
CA VAL A 200 -4.64 -0.54 17.65
C VAL A 200 -5.37 -1.76 18.23
N ALA A 201 -5.55 -2.82 17.45
CA ALA A 201 -6.21 -4.04 17.91
C ALA A 201 -5.46 -4.74 19.04
N GLU A 202 -4.13 -4.82 18.96
CA GLU A 202 -3.28 -5.35 20.03
C GLU A 202 -3.28 -4.44 21.28
N ALA A 203 -3.29 -3.13 21.10
CA ALA A 203 -3.37 -2.20 22.22
C ALA A 203 -4.71 -2.33 22.97
N LEU A 204 -5.83 -2.43 22.24
CA LEU A 204 -7.15 -2.63 22.86
C LEU A 204 -7.27 -4.00 23.53
N LEU A 205 -6.62 -5.04 22.98
CA LEU A 205 -6.51 -6.34 23.65
C LEU A 205 -5.87 -6.19 25.04
N ALA A 206 -4.80 -5.39 25.14
CA ALA A 206 -4.09 -5.18 26.40
C ALA A 206 -4.83 -4.27 27.39
N LEU A 207 -5.60 -3.28 26.91
CA LEU A 207 -6.12 -2.19 27.75
C LEU A 207 -7.61 -2.29 28.11
N GLU A 208 -8.42 -3.03 27.35
CA GLU A 208 -9.88 -3.06 27.53
C GLU A 208 -10.38 -4.21 28.44
N GLY A 209 -9.46 -4.89 29.13
CA GLY A 209 -9.77 -6.02 30.01
C GLY A 209 -10.56 -7.12 29.30
N ASP A 210 -11.66 -7.57 29.89
CA ASP A 210 -12.50 -8.66 29.36
C ASP A 210 -13.07 -8.39 27.95
N ARG A 211 -13.19 -7.11 27.56
CA ARG A 211 -13.66 -6.72 26.21
C ARG A 211 -12.56 -6.79 25.16
N GLY A 212 -11.28 -6.79 25.57
CA GLY A 212 -10.11 -6.72 24.70
C GLY A 212 -10.10 -7.79 23.60
N PRO A 213 -10.25 -9.09 23.91
CA PRO A 213 -10.28 -10.14 22.90
C PRO A 213 -11.36 -9.92 21.83
N LYS A 214 -12.56 -9.48 22.24
CA LYS A 214 -13.67 -9.25 21.30
C LYS A 214 -13.42 -8.05 20.41
N LEU A 215 -12.85 -6.97 20.96
CA LEU A 215 -12.47 -5.78 20.19
C LEU A 215 -11.39 -6.09 19.17
N LYS A 216 -10.37 -6.88 19.55
CA LYS A 216 -9.32 -7.32 18.63
C LYS A 216 -9.91 -8.12 17.46
N GLU A 217 -10.74 -9.12 17.75
CA GLU A 217 -11.41 -9.91 16.71
C GLU A 217 -12.22 -9.02 15.75
N LEU A 218 -13.02 -8.11 16.31
CA LEU A 218 -13.86 -7.19 15.56
C LEU A 218 -13.08 -6.26 14.63
N LEU A 219 -11.89 -5.81 15.03
CA LEU A 219 -11.01 -5.00 14.18
C LEU A 219 -10.31 -5.84 13.12
N LEU A 220 -9.83 -7.03 13.49
CA LEU A 220 -9.05 -7.89 12.59
C LEU A 220 -9.91 -8.60 11.53
N GLN A 221 -11.20 -8.86 11.79
CA GLN A 221 -12.10 -9.50 10.84
C GLN A 221 -12.24 -8.72 9.51
N PRO A 222 -12.65 -7.43 9.49
CA PRO A 222 -12.73 -6.68 8.25
C PRO A 222 -11.35 -6.39 7.64
N PHE A 223 -10.29 -6.35 8.47
CA PHE A 223 -8.92 -6.23 7.99
C PHE A 223 -8.48 -7.47 7.20
N GLY A 224 -8.74 -8.67 7.74
CA GLY A 224 -8.49 -9.93 7.06
C GLY A 224 -9.23 -9.99 5.72
N ARG A 225 -10.52 -9.64 5.71
CA ARG A 225 -11.31 -9.58 4.47
C ARG A 225 -10.75 -8.58 3.46
N MET A 226 -10.29 -7.41 3.91
CA MET A 226 -9.63 -6.44 3.05
C MET A 226 -8.35 -7.02 2.43
N VAL A 227 -7.52 -7.71 3.22
CA VAL A 227 -6.30 -8.36 2.75
C VAL A 227 -6.63 -9.45 1.74
N GLU A 228 -7.61 -10.32 2.02
CA GLU A 228 -8.07 -11.36 1.10
C GLU A 228 -8.51 -10.79 -0.24
N LEU A 229 -9.36 -9.77 -0.22
CA LEU A 229 -9.81 -9.11 -1.44
C LEU A 229 -8.63 -8.53 -2.21
N GLN A 230 -7.69 -7.87 -1.54
CA GLN A 230 -6.50 -7.32 -2.19
C GLN A 230 -5.58 -8.41 -2.74
N MET A 231 -5.41 -9.52 -2.02
CA MET A 231 -4.68 -10.69 -2.49
C MET A 231 -5.35 -11.31 -3.70
N ALA A 232 -6.69 -11.36 -3.75
CA ALA A 232 -7.42 -11.78 -4.94
C ALA A 232 -7.04 -10.89 -6.12
N PHE A 233 -7.05 -9.56 -6.02
CA PHE A 233 -6.60 -8.71 -7.14
C PHE A 233 -5.09 -8.82 -7.47
N ILE A 234 -4.27 -9.33 -6.54
CA ILE A 234 -2.87 -9.62 -6.78
C ILE A 234 -2.70 -10.98 -7.50
N GLY A 235 -3.62 -11.94 -7.27
CA GLY A 235 -3.67 -13.26 -7.90
C GLY A 235 -4.70 -13.45 -9.03
N ASP A 236 -5.48 -12.42 -9.36
CA ASP A 236 -6.61 -12.47 -10.33
C ASP A 236 -6.39 -11.49 -11.51
N GLN A 237 -5.14 -11.05 -11.69
CA GLN A 237 -4.64 -10.63 -13.01
C GLN A 237 -4.18 -11.84 -13.84
N ASP A 238 -4.50 -13.05 -13.38
CA ASP A 238 -4.11 -14.36 -13.93
C ASP A 238 -5.29 -15.13 -14.57
N GLU A 239 -6.45 -14.51 -14.83
CA GLU A 239 -7.52 -15.13 -15.65
C GLU A 239 -7.29 -15.06 -17.18
N ASN A 240 -6.05 -14.82 -17.59
CA ASN A 240 -5.56 -15.17 -18.92
C ASN A 240 -4.20 -15.87 -18.75
N ILE A 241 -4.21 -17.05 -18.13
CA ILE A 241 -3.09 -17.99 -18.20
C ILE A 241 -3.43 -18.99 -19.32
N PRO A 242 -2.83 -18.88 -20.52
CA PRO A 242 -2.60 -20.05 -21.35
C PRO A 242 -1.71 -21.01 -20.56
N GLU A 243 -2.04 -22.30 -20.63
CA GLU A 243 -1.36 -23.44 -20.00
C GLU A 243 0.17 -23.30 -19.86
N GLU A 244 0.69 -23.81 -18.74
CA GLU A 244 2.09 -24.03 -18.37
C GLU A 244 3.11 -23.82 -19.50
N GLN A 245 3.65 -22.61 -19.62
CA GLN A 245 4.95 -22.44 -20.28
C GLN A 245 6.01 -22.94 -19.29
N THR A 246 6.59 -24.11 -19.59
CA THR A 246 7.64 -24.74 -18.80
C THR A 246 8.87 -23.83 -18.73
N THR A 247 9.09 -23.18 -17.59
CA THR A 247 10.30 -22.40 -17.37
C THR A 247 11.43 -23.29 -16.84
N THR A 248 12.61 -23.22 -17.43
CA THR A 248 13.83 -23.92 -16.96
C THR A 248 14.84 -22.93 -16.39
N LYS A 249 15.95 -23.41 -15.83
CA LYS A 249 17.03 -22.53 -15.38
C LYS A 249 17.68 -21.84 -16.59
N PHE A 250 17.84 -20.52 -16.54
CA PHE A 250 18.54 -19.81 -17.61
C PHE A 250 20.04 -20.14 -17.56
N ASP A 251 20.52 -20.76 -18.64
CA ASP A 251 21.93 -21.06 -18.87
C ASP A 251 22.46 -20.11 -19.94
N ARG A 252 23.36 -19.21 -19.52
CA ARG A 252 23.91 -18.19 -20.40
C ARG A 252 24.78 -18.78 -21.51
N GLU A 253 25.53 -19.84 -21.21
CA GLU A 253 26.48 -20.44 -22.17
C GLU A 253 25.71 -21.21 -23.25
N ALA A 254 24.70 -21.98 -22.85
CA ALA A 254 23.84 -22.69 -23.79
C ALA A 254 23.04 -21.73 -24.70
N ALA A 255 22.53 -20.63 -24.12
CA ALA A 255 21.75 -19.64 -24.87
C ALA A 255 22.59 -18.88 -25.91
N LEU A 256 23.87 -18.60 -25.60
CA LEU A 256 24.82 -18.03 -26.56
C LEU A 256 25.14 -18.98 -27.71
N LEU A 257 25.31 -20.27 -27.40
CA LEU A 257 25.62 -21.29 -28.41
C LEU A 257 24.47 -21.48 -29.40
N ASP A 258 23.23 -21.50 -28.90
CA ASP A 258 22.00 -21.63 -29.71
C ASP A 258 21.81 -20.42 -30.65
N LEU A 259 22.07 -19.22 -30.15
CA LEU A 259 22.02 -18.00 -30.94
C LEU A 259 23.10 -17.99 -32.03
N GLN A 260 24.34 -18.39 -31.69
CA GLN A 260 25.43 -18.50 -32.67
C GLN A 260 25.08 -19.50 -33.79
N GLN A 261 24.55 -20.67 -33.44
CA GLN A 261 24.14 -21.68 -34.41
C GLN A 261 22.99 -21.21 -35.31
N THR A 262 22.05 -20.43 -34.76
CA THR A 262 20.94 -19.86 -35.52
C THR A 262 21.41 -18.76 -36.47
N MET A 263 22.34 -17.91 -36.04
CA MET A 263 22.93 -16.85 -36.87
C MET A 263 23.83 -17.41 -37.98
N GLU A 264 24.60 -18.46 -37.70
CA GLU A 264 25.41 -19.17 -38.71
C GLU A 264 24.55 -19.83 -39.81
N ALA A 265 23.29 -20.13 -39.52
CA ALA A 265 22.34 -20.70 -40.48
C ALA A 265 21.63 -19.64 -41.34
N GLU A 266 21.60 -18.37 -40.93
CA GLU A 266 20.77 -17.33 -41.55
C GLU A 266 21.54 -16.25 -42.31
N ASP A 267 22.81 -15.93 -41.98
CA ASP A 267 23.61 -15.04 -42.82
C ASP A 267 25.12 -15.19 -42.63
N GLY A 268 25.85 -15.27 -43.75
CA GLY A 268 27.29 -15.56 -43.80
C GLY A 268 28.23 -14.42 -43.37
N SER A 269 27.76 -13.41 -42.63
CA SER A 269 28.62 -12.42 -41.98
C SER A 269 27.86 -11.47 -41.05
N ALA A 270 28.24 -11.48 -39.76
CA ALA A 270 28.61 -10.31 -38.94
C ALA A 270 28.45 -10.69 -37.45
N GLU A 271 29.54 -10.61 -36.69
CA GLU A 271 29.51 -10.82 -35.24
C GLU A 271 28.44 -9.90 -34.58
N PRO A 272 27.65 -10.41 -33.61
CA PRO A 272 26.63 -9.62 -32.96
C PRO A 272 27.26 -8.45 -32.19
N LYS A 273 26.78 -7.23 -32.46
CA LYS A 273 27.36 -6.01 -31.87
C LYS A 273 27.06 -5.81 -30.38
N GLU A 274 26.16 -6.57 -29.79
CA GLU A 274 25.93 -6.71 -28.35
C GLU A 274 24.72 -7.64 -28.16
N ILE A 275 24.65 -8.38 -27.06
CA ILE A 275 23.56 -9.32 -26.78
C ILE A 275 22.77 -8.86 -25.57
N PHE A 276 21.47 -8.71 -25.77
CA PHE A 276 20.50 -8.32 -24.76
C PHE A 276 19.55 -9.47 -24.45
N CYS A 277 19.08 -9.51 -23.21
CA CYS A 277 17.96 -10.33 -22.78
C CYS A 277 16.74 -9.45 -22.62
N ILE A 278 15.63 -9.86 -23.21
CA ILE A 278 14.31 -9.32 -22.88
C ILE A 278 13.82 -10.09 -21.65
N LEU A 279 13.53 -9.36 -20.58
CA LEU A 279 13.27 -9.89 -19.26
C LEU A 279 11.89 -9.47 -18.79
N ARG A 280 11.22 -10.32 -18.01
CA ARG A 280 10.02 -9.98 -17.23
C ARG A 280 10.09 -10.54 -15.83
N TRP A 281 9.17 -10.13 -14.97
CA TRP A 281 8.98 -10.77 -13.67
C TRP A 281 8.08 -12.01 -13.78
N GLY A 282 8.41 -13.10 -13.05
CA GLY A 282 7.57 -14.32 -12.96
C GLY A 282 6.24 -14.09 -12.21
N GLN A 283 5.32 -15.04 -12.15
CA GLN A 283 3.96 -14.75 -11.63
C GLN A 283 3.83 -14.63 -10.09
N ARG A 284 4.85 -14.96 -9.29
CA ARG A 284 4.74 -14.94 -7.82
C ARG A 284 4.80 -13.54 -7.18
N ALA A 285 4.09 -13.38 -6.06
CA ALA A 285 4.10 -12.16 -5.25
C ALA A 285 5.47 -11.93 -4.57
N VAL A 286 5.85 -10.66 -4.43
CA VAL A 286 7.17 -10.18 -3.94
C VAL A 286 7.26 -10.41 -2.43
N PRO A 287 8.17 -11.26 -1.90
CA PRO A 287 9.55 -11.51 -2.34
C PRO A 287 9.79 -12.93 -2.93
N GLU A 288 10.90 -13.10 -3.66
CA GLU A 288 11.29 -14.29 -4.48
C GLU A 288 10.64 -14.39 -5.87
N ARG A 289 10.14 -13.27 -6.40
CA ARG A 289 9.66 -13.21 -7.77
C ARG A 289 10.83 -13.46 -8.75
N PRO A 290 10.88 -14.60 -9.46
CA PRO A 290 12.01 -14.91 -10.33
C PRO A 290 12.03 -13.95 -11.52
N VAL A 291 13.23 -13.63 -12.00
CA VAL A 291 13.40 -12.97 -13.29
C VAL A 291 13.30 -14.04 -14.37
N ILE A 292 12.46 -13.80 -15.37
CA ILE A 292 12.26 -14.69 -16.49
C ILE A 292 12.83 -14.03 -17.73
N VAL A 293 13.77 -14.69 -18.38
CA VAL A 293 14.27 -14.36 -19.71
C VAL A 293 13.27 -14.93 -20.72
N VAL A 294 12.73 -14.05 -21.56
CA VAL A 294 11.72 -14.42 -22.57
C VAL A 294 12.30 -14.51 -23.99
N GLU A 295 13.38 -13.78 -24.24
CA GLU A 295 13.98 -13.68 -25.58
C GLU A 295 15.45 -13.22 -25.45
N LEU A 296 16.32 -13.76 -26.32
CA LEU A 296 17.63 -13.19 -26.60
C LEU A 296 17.55 -12.30 -27.83
N PHE A 297 18.20 -11.15 -27.78
CA PHE A 297 18.17 -10.15 -28.82
C PHE A 297 19.58 -9.69 -29.15
N ALA A 298 20.02 -9.87 -30.40
CA ALA A 298 21.28 -9.34 -30.90
C ALA A 298 21.04 -8.00 -31.61
N GLY A 299 21.68 -6.93 -31.17
CA GLY A 299 21.50 -5.61 -31.78
C GLY A 299 21.94 -4.47 -30.88
N SER A 300 21.49 -3.24 -31.17
CA SER A 300 21.77 -2.09 -30.33
C SER A 300 20.88 -2.05 -29.08
N GLY A 301 21.34 -1.38 -28.02
CA GLY A 301 20.54 -1.20 -26.81
C GLY A 301 19.24 -0.41 -27.03
N GLU A 302 19.16 0.45 -28.06
CA GLU A 302 17.92 1.14 -28.43
C GLU A 302 16.92 0.19 -29.09
N ALA A 303 17.40 -0.67 -30.01
CA ALA A 303 16.57 -1.70 -30.63
C ALA A 303 16.06 -2.72 -29.59
N ALA A 304 16.90 -3.10 -28.62
CA ALA A 304 16.50 -3.98 -27.53
C ALA A 304 15.42 -3.36 -26.63
N LYS A 305 15.48 -2.05 -26.35
CA LYS A 305 14.44 -1.34 -25.59
C LYS A 305 13.12 -1.27 -26.36
N LEU A 306 13.18 -1.02 -27.67
CA LEU A 306 12.00 -1.02 -28.53
C LEU A 306 11.35 -2.41 -28.52
N ARG A 307 12.16 -3.47 -28.67
CA ARG A 307 11.70 -4.86 -28.58
C ARG A 307 11.05 -5.17 -27.23
N ALA A 308 11.63 -4.71 -26.12
CA ALA A 308 11.03 -4.88 -24.81
C ALA A 308 9.69 -4.12 -24.67
N GLN A 309 9.55 -2.96 -25.32
CA GLN A 309 8.32 -2.19 -25.36
C GLN A 309 7.23 -2.91 -26.14
N GLU A 310 7.54 -3.44 -27.33
CA GLU A 310 6.64 -4.29 -28.12
C GLU A 310 6.17 -5.51 -27.30
N CYS A 311 7.11 -6.21 -26.65
CA CYS A 311 6.79 -7.34 -25.77
C CYS A 311 5.93 -6.93 -24.56
N SER A 312 5.88 -5.64 -24.21
CA SER A 312 5.07 -5.09 -23.12
C SER A 312 3.68 -4.63 -23.56
N GLU A 313 3.40 -4.51 -24.86
CA GLU A 313 2.11 -4.06 -25.36
C GLU A 313 0.98 -5.01 -24.94
N GLY A 314 -0.14 -4.46 -24.48
CA GLY A 314 -1.25 -5.24 -23.94
C GLY A 314 -1.01 -5.90 -22.57
N ARG A 315 0.22 -5.87 -22.01
CA ARG A 315 0.54 -6.50 -20.73
C ARG A 315 0.33 -5.58 -19.51
N PRO A 316 -0.14 -6.11 -18.36
CA PRO A 316 -0.26 -5.34 -17.13
C PRO A 316 1.12 -4.94 -16.58
N ARG A 317 1.18 -3.89 -15.76
CA ARG A 317 2.44 -3.30 -15.26
C ARG A 317 3.40 -4.31 -14.61
N GLY A 318 2.88 -5.39 -14.02
CA GLY A 318 3.67 -6.45 -13.38
C GLY A 318 4.23 -7.51 -14.33
N LEU A 319 3.85 -7.50 -15.60
CA LEU A 319 4.27 -8.45 -16.63
C LEU A 319 4.92 -7.77 -17.85
N ARG A 320 5.24 -6.47 -17.73
CA ARG A 320 5.97 -5.74 -18.77
C ARG A 320 7.41 -6.21 -18.84
N CYS A 321 7.94 -6.21 -20.06
CA CYS A 321 9.31 -6.58 -20.33
C CYS A 321 10.24 -5.38 -20.25
N TRP A 322 11.51 -5.64 -19.99
CA TRP A 322 12.60 -4.67 -20.13
C TRP A 322 13.83 -5.36 -20.73
N ALA A 323 14.69 -4.58 -21.37
CA ALA A 323 15.94 -5.08 -21.92
C ALA A 323 17.08 -4.91 -20.91
N ARG A 324 18.01 -5.87 -20.91
CA ARG A 324 19.24 -5.81 -20.15
C ARG A 324 20.35 -6.51 -20.93
N GLN A 325 21.60 -6.06 -20.82
CA GLN A 325 22.71 -6.81 -21.41
C GLN A 325 22.81 -8.20 -20.76
N LEU A 326 23.25 -9.19 -21.54
CA LEU A 326 23.32 -10.59 -21.09
C LEU A 326 24.15 -10.76 -19.81
N GLU A 327 25.25 -10.02 -19.69
CA GLU A 327 26.14 -10.04 -18.53
C GLU A 327 25.46 -9.59 -17.23
N ASP A 328 24.51 -8.65 -17.36
CA ASP A 328 23.78 -8.04 -16.26
C ASP A 328 22.56 -8.85 -15.79
N VAL A 329 22.21 -9.97 -16.44
CA VAL A 329 21.05 -10.78 -16.04
C VAL A 329 21.27 -11.35 -14.63
N PRO A 330 20.37 -11.19 -13.65
CA PRO A 330 20.63 -11.65 -12.30
C PRO A 330 20.81 -13.18 -12.23
N PRO A 331 21.67 -13.69 -11.31
CA PRO A 331 21.82 -15.11 -11.09
C PRO A 331 20.51 -15.74 -10.61
N GLY A 332 20.20 -16.94 -11.09
CA GLY A 332 18.95 -17.64 -10.77
C GLY A 332 17.75 -17.22 -11.63
N ALA A 333 17.98 -16.47 -12.72
CA ALA A 333 16.96 -16.24 -13.74
C ALA A 333 16.47 -17.57 -14.36
N LEU A 334 15.22 -17.57 -14.80
CA LEU A 334 14.59 -18.69 -15.50
C LEU A 334 14.46 -18.37 -16.99
N TRP A 335 14.48 -19.38 -17.85
CA TRP A 335 14.27 -19.28 -19.28
C TRP A 335 12.85 -19.75 -19.62
N GLU A 336 12.08 -18.90 -20.31
CA GLU A 336 10.78 -19.24 -20.88
C GLU A 336 11.01 -19.61 -22.35
N ALA A 337 10.90 -20.89 -22.68
CA ALA A 337 11.08 -21.33 -24.06
C ALA A 337 9.99 -20.71 -24.95
N PRO A 338 10.34 -20.16 -26.14
CA PRO A 338 9.33 -19.63 -27.04
C PRO A 338 8.34 -20.74 -27.41
N PRO A 339 7.03 -20.45 -27.50
CA PRO A 339 6.07 -21.42 -28.03
C PRO A 339 6.54 -21.83 -29.42
N ALA A 340 6.48 -23.13 -29.73
CA ALA A 340 6.96 -23.72 -30.99
C ALA A 340 6.39 -23.09 -32.30
N ALA A 341 5.47 -22.14 -32.19
CA ALA A 341 4.84 -21.42 -33.30
C ALA A 341 5.38 -19.99 -33.53
N MET A 342 6.38 -19.52 -32.78
CA MET A 342 6.82 -18.11 -32.81
C MET A 342 8.24 -17.87 -33.35
N MET A 343 8.81 -18.82 -34.10
CA MET A 343 9.85 -18.48 -35.10
C MET A 343 9.17 -17.75 -36.27
N ARG A 344 8.98 -16.44 -36.15
CA ARG A 344 8.65 -15.58 -37.28
C ARG A 344 9.74 -14.54 -37.48
N LYS A 345 10.27 -14.57 -38.70
CA LYS A 345 11.22 -13.63 -39.30
C LYS A 345 10.79 -12.19 -39.02
N ALA A 346 11.73 -11.37 -38.57
CA ALA A 346 11.61 -9.93 -38.75
C ALA A 346 11.94 -9.64 -40.21
N ASP A 347 10.94 -9.26 -41.00
CA ASP A 347 11.18 -8.64 -42.30
C ASP A 347 11.76 -7.23 -42.04
N ASP A 348 12.86 -6.91 -42.71
CA ASP A 348 13.46 -5.58 -42.77
C ASP A 348 12.46 -4.57 -43.35
N GLY A 349 12.27 -3.46 -42.63
CA GLY A 349 11.52 -2.28 -43.06
C GLY A 349 12.21 -0.99 -42.64
#